data_AF-A0A0U2V4Q5-F1
#
_entry.id   AF-A0A0U2V4Q5-F1
#
_cell.length_a   1.000
_cell.length_b   1.000
_cell.length_c   1.000
_cell.angle_alpha   90.00
_cell.angle_beta   90.00
_cell.angle_gamma   90.00
#
_symmetry.space_group_name_H-M   'P 1'
#
loop_
_entity.id
_entity.type
_entity.pdbx_description
1 polymer ?
#
loop_
_entity_poly.entity_id
_entity_poly.type
_entity_poly.pdbx_seq_one_letter_code
_entity_poly.pdbx_strand_id
1 'polypeptide(L)'
;MIPERIVSFFDPEARPIKKGKLGKTEEFGYKVRIDETESGFVTGYELYAGNPSDDDLLLPAIEQHIARFGTAPHAVATDRGFASRVNEKAAEALGVTRVSIPTRGKKSKKRTEHEKQLWF
;
A
#
# COMPACT_ATOMS: atom_id res chain seq x y z
N MET A 1 6.21 -7.26 17.31
CA MET A 1 7.60 -6.92 16.89
C MET A 1 8.32 -6.40 18.11
N ILE A 2 9.60 -6.73 18.32
CA ILE A 2 10.38 -6.17 19.43
C ILE A 2 11.04 -4.88 18.89
N PRO A 3 10.71 -3.68 19.43
CA PRO A 3 11.09 -2.40 18.82
C PRO A 3 12.59 -2.20 18.59
N GLU A 4 13.43 -2.70 19.49
CA GLU A 4 14.89 -2.49 19.48
C GLU A 4 15.68 -3.74 19.09
N ARG A 5 15.03 -4.73 18.45
CA ARG A 5 15.73 -5.94 18.03
C ARG A 5 16.66 -5.65 16.85
N ILE A 6 17.96 -5.75 17.09
CA ILE A 6 19.00 -5.74 16.06
C ILE A 6 19.07 -7.14 15.41
N VAL A 7 18.98 -7.17 14.08
CA VAL A 7 19.08 -8.41 13.28
C VAL A 7 20.34 -8.47 12.42
N SER A 8 21.05 -7.35 12.27
CA SER A 8 22.32 -7.23 11.57
C SER A 8 23.19 -6.21 12.28
N PHE A 9 24.48 -6.52 12.46
CA PHE A 9 25.46 -5.56 12.97
C PHE A 9 25.86 -4.51 11.92
N PHE A 10 25.77 -4.85 10.63
CA PHE A 10 26.13 -3.96 9.52
C PHE A 10 24.99 -3.03 9.10
N ASP A 11 23.75 -3.41 9.43
CA ASP A 11 22.55 -2.62 9.18
C ASP A 11 21.62 -2.73 10.40
N PRO A 12 21.85 -1.93 11.46
CA PRO A 12 21.09 -2.00 12.71
C PRO A 12 19.61 -1.61 12.55
N GLU A 13 19.25 -0.92 11.47
CA GLU A 13 17.91 -0.44 11.18
C GLU A 13 17.07 -1.44 10.37
N ALA A 14 17.70 -2.44 9.74
CA ALA A 14 17.00 -3.55 9.11
C ALA A 14 16.01 -4.21 10.08
N ARG A 15 14.83 -4.56 9.58
CA ARG A 15 13.81 -5.27 10.35
C ARG A 15 13.41 -6.58 9.69
N PRO A 16 12.97 -7.57 10.49
CA PRO A 16 12.36 -8.78 9.95
C PRO A 16 11.00 -8.46 9.33
N ILE A 17 10.79 -8.88 8.09
CA ILE A 17 9.58 -8.73 7.29
C ILE A 17 9.00 -10.12 7.03
N LYS A 18 7.84 -10.41 7.61
CA LYS A 18 7.16 -11.69 7.42
C LYS A 18 6.39 -11.70 6.10
N LYS A 19 6.95 -12.32 5.06
CA LYS A 19 6.21 -12.68 3.84
C LYS A 19 5.59 -14.05 4.09
N GLY A 20 4.27 -14.15 4.19
CA GLY A 20 3.55 -15.39 4.58
C GLY A 20 3.67 -16.59 3.60
N LYS A 21 4.87 -16.92 3.12
CA LYS A 21 5.19 -18.04 2.23
C LYS A 21 5.57 -19.27 3.05
N LEU A 22 5.16 -20.45 2.58
CA LEU A 22 5.29 -21.74 3.28
C LEU A 22 6.74 -22.23 3.53
N GLY A 23 7.76 -21.64 2.90
CA GLY A 23 9.15 -22.16 2.93
C GLY A 23 10.26 -21.17 3.31
N LYS A 24 9.99 -19.86 3.36
CA LYS A 24 10.89 -18.85 3.92
C LYS A 24 10.05 -17.95 4.82
N THR A 25 10.35 -17.99 6.11
CA THR A 25 9.44 -17.46 7.12
C THR A 25 9.62 -15.95 7.29
N GLU A 26 10.84 -15.41 7.10
CA GLU A 26 11.15 -13.99 7.24
C GLU A 26 12.21 -13.51 6.23
N GLU A 27 12.00 -12.31 5.69
CA GLU A 27 13.00 -11.51 4.96
C GLU A 27 13.54 -10.41 5.89
N PHE A 28 14.66 -9.78 5.57
CA PHE A 28 15.25 -8.71 6.38
C PHE A 28 15.55 -7.48 5.52
N GLY A 29 15.25 -6.30 6.05
CA GLY A 29 15.54 -5.03 5.38
C GLY A 29 14.47 -3.99 5.67
N TYR A 30 14.10 -3.25 4.62
CA TYR A 30 13.17 -2.13 4.67
C TYR A 30 11.96 -2.40 3.80
N LYS A 31 10.82 -1.83 4.18
CA LYS A 31 9.66 -1.81 3.31
C LYS A 31 9.79 -0.63 2.33
N VAL A 32 9.62 -0.91 1.05
CA VAL A 32 9.53 0.11 0.01
C VAL A 32 8.12 0.14 -0.56
N ARG A 33 7.59 1.34 -0.76
CA ARG A 33 6.42 1.60 -1.60
C ARG A 33 6.90 2.21 -2.91
N ILE A 34 6.31 1.79 -4.03
CA ILE A 34 6.57 2.34 -5.36
C ILE A 34 5.21 2.71 -5.95
N ASP A 35 5.12 3.91 -6.51
CA ASP A 35 3.92 4.45 -7.11
C ASP A 35 4.10 4.53 -8.63
N GLU A 36 3.35 3.72 -9.37
CA GLU A 36 3.48 3.57 -10.81
C GLU A 36 2.24 4.09 -11.54
N THR A 37 2.44 4.66 -12.73
CA THR A 37 1.35 4.93 -13.68
C THR A 37 0.91 3.65 -14.39
N GLU A 38 -0.26 3.66 -15.02
CA GLU A 38 -0.72 2.58 -15.91
C GLU A 38 0.29 2.22 -17.03
N SER A 39 1.07 3.19 -17.52
CA SER A 39 2.10 2.96 -18.55
C SER A 39 3.45 2.44 -17.99
N GLY A 40 3.52 2.12 -16.69
CA GLY A 40 4.72 1.57 -16.04
C GLY A 40 5.78 2.58 -15.63
N PHE A 41 5.49 3.90 -15.62
CA PHE A 41 6.41 4.90 -15.10
C PHE A 41 6.32 5.00 -13.58
N VAL A 42 7.48 4.94 -12.91
CA VAL A 42 7.59 5.25 -11.48
C VAL A 42 7.46 6.75 -11.29
N THR A 43 6.45 7.18 -10.53
CA THR A 43 6.18 8.59 -10.23
C THR A 43 6.45 8.95 -8.79
N GLY A 44 6.60 7.97 -7.91
CA GLY A 44 6.89 8.16 -6.49
C GLY A 44 7.44 6.87 -5.88
N TYR A 45 8.15 7.02 -4.77
CA TYR A 45 8.55 5.91 -3.92
C TYR A 45 8.78 6.43 -2.51
N GLU A 46 8.70 5.53 -1.54
CA GLU A 46 9.03 5.82 -0.14
C GLU A 46 9.69 4.59 0.50
N LEU A 47 10.78 4.82 1.24
CA LEU A 47 11.48 3.77 1.98
C LEU A 47 11.19 3.94 3.48
N TYR A 48 10.51 2.96 4.06
CA TYR A 48 10.04 3.07 5.44
C TYR A 48 11.05 2.47 6.41
N ALA A 49 11.41 3.26 7.42
CA ALA A 49 12.00 2.74 8.63
C ALA A 49 11.00 1.82 9.33
N GLY A 50 11.43 0.62 9.69
CA GLY A 50 10.56 -0.36 10.31
C GLY A 50 9.79 -1.25 9.32
N ASN A 51 8.62 -1.70 9.74
CA ASN A 51 7.68 -2.45 8.91
C ASN A 51 6.25 -1.97 9.22
N PRO A 52 5.89 -0.76 8.74
CA PRO A 52 4.53 -0.23 8.88
C PRO A 52 3.52 -1.15 8.20
N SER A 53 2.24 -1.06 8.55
CA SER A 53 1.21 -1.86 7.89
C SER A 53 0.97 -1.34 6.47
N ASP A 54 0.61 -2.21 5.54
CA ASP A 54 0.41 -1.82 4.13
C ASP A 54 -0.76 -0.82 3.97
N ASP A 55 -1.77 -0.89 4.84
CA ASP A 55 -2.85 0.09 4.88
C ASP A 55 -2.41 1.47 5.36
N ASP A 56 -1.25 1.64 5.99
CA ASP A 56 -0.76 2.97 6.35
C ASP A 56 -0.15 3.72 5.15
N LEU A 57 0.05 3.04 4.01
CA LEU A 57 0.93 3.53 2.93
C LEU A 57 0.19 4.27 1.81
N LEU A 58 -1.13 4.07 1.67
CA LEU A 58 -1.92 4.59 0.55
C LEU A 58 -2.06 6.12 0.59
N LEU A 59 -2.52 6.67 1.71
CA LEU A 59 -2.79 8.10 1.80
C LEU A 59 -1.52 8.94 1.61
N PRO A 60 -0.37 8.58 2.23
CA PRO A 60 0.89 9.25 1.91
C PRO A 60 1.25 9.19 0.42
N ALA A 61 0.90 8.12 -0.29
CA ALA A 61 1.15 8.01 -1.73
C ALA A 61 0.31 9.00 -2.54
N ILE A 62 -0.98 9.11 -2.20
CA ILE A 62 -1.92 10.04 -2.84
C ILE A 62 -1.49 11.49 -2.55
N GLU A 63 -1.12 11.80 -1.31
CA GLU A 63 -0.63 13.13 -0.94
C GLU A 63 0.66 13.51 -1.68
N GLN A 64 1.62 12.58 -1.79
CA GLN A 64 2.84 12.79 -2.57
C GLN A 64 2.54 12.98 -4.07
N HIS A 65 1.56 12.25 -4.62
CA HIS A 65 1.10 12.45 -5.98
C HIS A 65 0.50 13.86 -6.16
N ILE A 66 -0.38 14.29 -5.27
CA ILE A 66 -0.99 15.63 -5.29
C ILE A 66 0.09 16.70 -5.20
N ALA A 67 1.07 16.56 -4.30
CA ALA A 67 2.16 17.51 -4.17
C ALA A 67 3.01 17.60 -5.44
N ARG A 68 3.18 16.48 -6.17
CA ARG A 68 4.00 16.42 -7.40
C ARG A 68 3.26 16.92 -8.64
N PHE A 69 1.98 16.59 -8.80
CA PHE A 69 1.21 16.85 -10.03
C PHE A 69 0.15 17.94 -9.87
N GLY A 70 -0.05 18.46 -8.66
CA GLY A 70 -1.02 19.51 -8.35
C GLY A 70 -2.47 19.04 -8.23
N THR A 71 -2.75 17.77 -8.52
CA THR A 71 -4.11 17.19 -8.49
C THR A 71 -4.08 15.76 -7.97
N ALA A 72 -5.22 15.29 -7.46
CA ALA A 72 -5.37 13.88 -7.09
C ALA A 72 -5.29 12.97 -8.34
N PRO A 73 -4.81 11.73 -8.19
CA PRO A 73 -4.87 10.77 -9.28
C PRO A 73 -6.33 10.44 -9.61
N HIS A 74 -6.63 10.25 -10.91
CA HIS A 74 -7.97 9.88 -11.34
C HIS A 74 -8.41 8.53 -10.77
N ALA A 75 -7.46 7.58 -10.72
CA ALA A 75 -7.66 6.25 -10.19
C ALA A 75 -6.45 5.82 -9.37
N VAL A 76 -6.68 5.06 -8.30
CA VAL A 76 -5.64 4.38 -7.55
C VAL A 76 -5.97 2.90 -7.43
N ALA A 77 -4.99 2.04 -7.69
CA ALA A 77 -5.13 0.60 -7.59
C ALA A 77 -4.03 0.05 -6.67
N THR A 78 -4.43 -0.79 -5.72
CA THR A 78 -3.50 -1.43 -4.79
C THR A 78 -3.87 -2.88 -4.58
N ASP A 79 -2.93 -3.65 -4.01
CA ASP A 79 -3.25 -4.99 -3.55
C ASP A 79 -4.16 -4.96 -2.30
N ARG A 80 -4.66 -6.14 -1.93
CA ARG A 80 -5.56 -6.37 -0.79
C ARG A 80 -4.93 -6.06 0.58
N GLY A 81 -3.62 -5.96 0.65
CA GLY A 81 -2.85 -5.49 1.81
C GLY A 81 -3.20 -4.06 2.20
N PHE A 82 -3.57 -3.21 1.26
CA PHE A 82 -3.92 -1.81 1.54
C PHE A 82 -5.39 -1.60 1.96
N ALA A 83 -6.17 -2.69 1.98
CA ALA A 83 -7.62 -2.64 2.21
C ALA A 83 -7.98 -2.17 3.63
N SER A 84 -8.50 -0.95 3.69
CA SER A 84 -9.10 -0.33 4.87
C SER A 84 -10.27 0.55 4.44
N ARG A 85 -11.39 0.45 5.15
CA ARG A 85 -12.56 1.33 4.88
C ARG A 85 -12.25 2.79 5.13
N VAL A 86 -11.30 3.07 6.04
CA VAL A 86 -10.84 4.42 6.33
C VAL A 86 -10.07 4.95 5.13
N ASN A 87 -9.17 4.13 4.56
CA ASN A 87 -8.39 4.48 3.38
C ASN A 87 -9.25 4.75 2.16
N GLU A 88 -10.25 3.89 1.88
CA GLU A 88 -11.14 4.08 0.73
C GLU A 88 -11.85 5.44 0.81
N LYS A 89 -12.45 5.75 1.97
CA LYS A 89 -13.14 7.03 2.19
C LYS A 89 -12.21 8.23 2.16
N ALA A 90 -11.01 8.10 2.73
CA ALA A 90 -10.04 9.19 2.76
C ALA A 90 -9.47 9.46 1.36
N ALA A 91 -9.21 8.43 0.55
CA ALA A 91 -8.80 8.58 -0.83
C ALA A 91 -9.88 9.27 -1.68
N GLU A 92 -11.14 8.88 -1.52
CA GLU A 92 -12.28 9.57 -2.15
C GLU A 92 -12.36 11.04 -1.71
N ALA A 93 -12.17 11.32 -0.41
CA ALA A 93 -12.18 12.68 0.13
C ALA A 93 -11.02 13.55 -0.38
N LEU A 94 -9.87 12.94 -0.73
CA LEU A 94 -8.75 13.60 -1.38
C LEU A 94 -8.98 13.86 -2.89
N GLY A 95 -10.11 13.41 -3.44
CA GLY A 95 -10.50 13.67 -4.83
C GLY A 95 -10.19 12.54 -5.80
N VAL A 96 -9.86 11.34 -5.32
CA VAL A 96 -9.67 10.17 -6.18
C VAL A 96 -11.04 9.63 -6.63
N THR A 97 -11.27 9.60 -7.95
CA THR A 97 -12.55 9.17 -8.51
C THR A 97 -12.76 7.65 -8.46
N ARG A 98 -11.68 6.88 -8.59
CA ARG A 98 -11.71 5.41 -8.65
C ARG A 98 -10.71 4.80 -7.67
N VAL A 99 -11.22 4.11 -6.66
CA VAL A 99 -10.39 3.47 -5.63
C VAL A 99 -10.53 1.95 -5.74
N SER A 100 -9.54 1.33 -6.40
CA SER A 100 -9.48 -0.09 -6.68
C SER A 100 -8.67 -0.82 -5.61
N ILE A 101 -9.31 -1.13 -4.47
CA ILE A 101 -8.69 -1.85 -3.36
C ILE A 101 -9.49 -3.10 -3.02
N PRO A 102 -9.02 -4.31 -3.35
CA PRO A 102 -9.76 -5.54 -3.06
C PRO A 102 -9.95 -5.74 -1.56
N THR A 103 -11.18 -6.02 -1.12
CA THR A 103 -11.47 -6.21 0.31
C THR A 103 -10.82 -7.45 0.92
N ARG A 104 -10.43 -7.34 2.19
CA ARG A 104 -10.04 -8.47 3.03
C ARG A 104 -11.27 -9.25 3.53
N GLY A 105 -11.15 -10.56 3.59
CA GLY A 105 -12.15 -11.47 4.15
C GLY A 105 -13.28 -11.88 3.19
N LYS A 106 -14.44 -12.21 3.77
CA LYS A 106 -15.65 -12.61 3.05
C LYS A 106 -16.34 -11.38 2.47
N LYS A 107 -16.56 -11.38 1.15
CA LYS A 107 -17.17 -10.28 0.41
C LYS A 107 -18.70 -10.38 0.43
N SER A 108 -19.37 -9.24 0.55
CA SER A 108 -20.81 -9.16 0.30
C SER A 108 -21.09 -9.23 -1.21
N LYS A 109 -22.32 -9.59 -1.61
CA LYS A 109 -22.70 -9.58 -3.05
C LYS A 109 -22.44 -8.22 -3.70
N LYS A 110 -22.87 -7.14 -3.02
CA LYS A 110 -22.64 -5.75 -3.45
C LYS A 110 -21.15 -5.45 -3.65
N ARG A 111 -20.28 -5.90 -2.73
CA ARG A 111 -18.83 -5.67 -2.90
C ARG A 111 -18.27 -6.48 -4.06
N THR A 112 -18.67 -7.74 -4.21
CA THR A 112 -18.25 -8.57 -5.35
C THR A 112 -18.66 -7.96 -6.69
N GLU A 113 -19.87 -7.40 -6.80
CA GLU A 113 -20.33 -6.70 -8.01
C GLU A 113 -19.54 -5.43 -8.28
N HIS A 114 -19.22 -4.66 -7.25
CA HIS A 114 -18.37 -3.47 -7.36
C HIS A 114 -16.96 -3.82 -7.84
N GLU A 115 -16.34 -4.86 -7.26
CA GLU A 115 -14.99 -5.30 -7.62
C GLU A 115 -14.91 -5.99 -9.00
N LYS A 116 -16.05 -6.19 -9.69
CA LYS A 116 -16.13 -6.77 -11.04
C LYS A 116 -16.33 -5.71 -12.13
N GLN A 117 -16.40 -4.44 -11.77
CA GLN A 117 -16.54 -3.36 -12.75
C GLN A 117 -15.27 -3.29 -13.61
N LEU A 118 -15.40 -2.90 -14.88
CA LEU A 118 -14.29 -2.88 -15.84
C LEU A 118 -13.09 -2.03 -15.40
N TRP A 119 -13.34 -1.03 -14.55
CA TRP A 119 -12.32 -0.12 -14.06
C TRP A 119 -11.73 -0.54 -12.71
N PHE A 120 -12.31 -1.54 -12.04
CA PHE A 120 -11.90 -1.96 -10.70
C PHE A 120 -10.69 -2.91 -10.75
#